data_AF-A8ZVN7-F1
#
_entry.id   AF-A8ZVN7-F1
#
_cell.length_a   1.000
_cell.length_b   1.000
_cell.length_c   1.000
_cell.angle_alpha   90.00
_cell.angle_beta   90.00
_cell.angle_gamma   90.00
#
_symmetry.space_group_name_H-M   'P 1'
#
loop_
_entity.id
_entity.type
_entity.pdbx_description
1 polymer ?
#
loop_
_entity_poly.entity_id
_entity_poly.type
_entity_poly.pdbx_seq_one_letter_code
_entity_poly.pdbx_strand_id
1 'polypeptide(L)'
;MKKLLIALVAGMLMIVPAMAMDTISDADLDGISGQAGVRVVFGGTSGQTISFTSLAWGDTDGFNAADGAGYLRVQSAAGESINITVEIPDGAKLTLDVAHLAAAEVINGTTIASGEDVVKVGLPDQNVTVDMPSMLVIGLGDSAAAIDGTLGTLTLENLSIGVTQASALYIYAD
;
A
#
# COMPACT_ATOMS: atom_id res chain seq x y z
N MET A 1 25.40 36.17 57.95
CA MET A 1 24.91 36.41 56.57
C MET A 1 25.89 35.96 55.48
N LYS A 2 27.21 36.19 55.61
CA LYS A 2 28.23 35.77 54.60
C LYS A 2 28.24 34.26 54.27
N LYS A 3 28.01 33.40 55.28
CA LYS A 3 27.98 31.93 55.09
C LYS A 3 26.78 31.44 54.26
N LEU A 4 25.66 32.16 54.31
CA LEU A 4 24.45 31.82 53.57
C LEU A 4 24.59 32.21 52.09
N LEU A 5 25.27 33.33 51.81
CA LEU A 5 25.57 33.78 50.46
C LEU A 5 26.52 32.80 49.74
N ILE A 6 27.53 32.30 50.44
CA ILE A 6 28.49 31.33 49.88
C ILE A 6 27.78 30.00 49.55
N ALA A 7 26.87 29.54 50.41
CA ALA A 7 26.10 28.32 50.16
C ALA A 7 25.14 28.48 48.97
N LEU A 8 24.53 29.66 48.80
CA LEU A 8 23.65 29.95 47.66
C LEU A 8 24.44 30.01 46.34
N VAL A 9 25.60 30.67 46.34
CA VAL A 9 26.49 30.76 45.17
C VAL A 9 27.06 29.38 44.82
N ALA A 10 27.44 28.57 45.81
CA ALA A 10 27.88 27.20 45.60
C ALA A 10 26.74 26.30 45.07
N GLY A 11 25.50 26.51 45.54
CA GLY A 11 24.32 25.81 45.03
C GLY A 11 23.96 26.19 43.60
N MET A 12 24.13 27.45 43.20
CA MET A 12 23.91 27.91 41.82
C MET A 12 25.03 27.49 40.85
N LEU A 13 26.22 27.17 41.36
CA LEU A 13 27.31 26.60 40.56
C LEU A 13 27.20 25.08 40.36
N MET A 14 26.27 24.42 41.06
CA MET A 14 25.89 23.01 40.81
C MET A 14 24.79 22.91 39.75
N ILE A 15 24.83 23.76 38.72
CA ILE A 15 24.13 23.49 37.46
C ILE A 15 24.75 22.19 36.94
N VAL A 16 24.00 21.11 37.10
CA VAL A 16 24.29 19.78 36.56
C VAL A 16 24.80 19.98 35.15
N PRO A 17 26.02 19.50 34.79
CA PRO A 17 26.40 19.48 33.40
C PRO A 17 25.34 18.63 32.71
N ALA A 18 24.48 19.29 31.92
CA ALA A 18 23.63 18.62 30.96
C ALA A 18 24.55 17.64 30.25
N MET A 19 24.33 16.34 30.43
CA MET A 19 25.16 15.33 29.80
C MET A 19 25.12 15.67 28.32
N ALA A 20 26.28 16.15 27.83
CA ALA A 20 26.43 16.53 26.46
C ALA A 20 26.03 15.29 25.67
N MET A 21 24.96 15.39 24.88
CA MET A 21 24.74 14.42 23.83
C MET A 21 26.00 14.48 22.97
N ASP A 22 26.83 13.45 23.06
CA ASP A 22 27.98 13.35 22.18
C ASP A 22 27.43 13.31 20.75
N THR A 23 27.84 14.29 19.94
CA THR A 23 27.59 14.27 18.51
C THR A 23 28.29 13.05 17.94
N ILE A 24 27.49 12.12 17.42
CA ILE A 24 27.98 10.98 16.65
C ILE A 24 28.75 11.56 15.45
N SER A 25 30.04 11.28 15.38
CA SER A 25 30.91 11.70 14.28
C SER A 25 30.81 10.71 13.12
N ASP A 26 31.18 11.16 11.92
CA ASP A 26 31.24 10.30 10.73
C ASP A 26 32.15 9.08 10.95
N ALA A 27 33.25 9.27 11.69
CA ALA A 27 34.15 8.19 12.10
C ALA A 27 33.50 7.15 13.03
N ASP A 28 32.48 7.55 13.80
CA ASP A 28 31.70 6.62 14.64
C ASP A 28 30.72 5.77 13.81
N LEU A 29 30.38 6.22 12.59
CA LEU A 29 29.54 5.52 11.63
C LEU A 29 30.33 4.80 10.54
N ASP A 30 31.63 5.07 10.39
CA ASP A 30 32.54 4.52 9.36
C ASP A 30 32.70 2.98 9.45
N GLY A 31 32.33 2.38 10.58
CA GLY A 31 32.26 0.93 10.78
C GLY A 31 30.85 0.34 10.69
N ILE A 32 29.81 1.18 10.62
CA ILE A 32 28.42 0.75 10.51
C ILE A 32 28.08 0.60 9.03
N SER A 33 28.55 -0.50 8.44
CA SER A 33 28.04 -0.95 7.15
C SER A 33 26.61 -1.47 7.34
N GLY A 34 25.68 -1.04 6.50
CA GLY A 34 24.38 -1.70 6.39
C GLY A 34 24.62 -3.20 6.15
N GLN A 35 24.05 -4.06 7.00
CA GLN A 35 24.19 -5.50 6.80
C GLN A 35 23.52 -5.85 5.46
N ALA A 36 24.29 -6.35 4.50
CA ALA A 36 23.72 -6.86 3.26
C ALA A 36 22.73 -7.99 3.57
N GLY A 37 21.52 -7.91 3.02
CA GLY A 37 20.52 -8.96 3.11
C GLY A 37 19.63 -8.94 4.36
N VAL A 38 19.34 -7.76 4.93
CA VAL A 38 18.27 -7.63 5.93
C VAL A 38 16.93 -8.04 5.29
N ARG A 39 16.24 -8.98 5.95
CA ARG A 39 14.92 -9.47 5.53
C ARG A 39 13.89 -9.09 6.57
N VAL A 40 12.89 -8.33 6.15
CA VAL A 40 11.69 -8.08 6.96
C VAL A 40 10.61 -8.99 6.43
N VAL A 41 10.09 -9.85 7.30
CA VAL A 41 9.05 -10.82 6.95
C VAL A 41 7.73 -10.32 7.51
N PHE A 42 6.68 -10.35 6.68
CA PHE A 42 5.34 -10.12 7.16
C PHE A 42 4.84 -11.40 7.83
N GLY A 43 4.46 -11.30 9.10
CA GLY A 43 3.81 -12.39 9.83
C GLY A 43 2.31 -12.37 9.59
N GLY A 44 1.79 -13.42 8.96
CA GLY A 44 0.40 -13.53 8.56
C GLY A 44 0.09 -12.82 7.23
N THR A 45 -1.08 -13.10 6.68
CA THR A 45 -1.57 -12.45 5.45
C THR A 45 -2.11 -11.06 5.78
N SER A 46 -1.57 -10.03 5.14
CA SER A 46 -2.16 -8.68 5.16
C SER A 46 -3.03 -8.54 3.93
N GLY A 47 -4.33 -8.31 4.10
CA GLY A 47 -5.26 -8.28 2.98
C GLY A 47 -6.42 -7.31 3.16
N GLN A 48 -6.96 -6.88 2.02
CA GLN A 48 -8.20 -6.12 1.92
C GLN A 48 -9.13 -6.86 0.97
N THR A 49 -10.40 -6.97 1.35
CA THR A 49 -11.44 -7.56 0.51
C THR A 49 -12.56 -6.56 0.32
N ILE A 50 -12.91 -6.30 -0.93
CA ILE A 50 -14.09 -5.53 -1.31
C ILE A 50 -15.10 -6.52 -1.85
N SER A 51 -16.30 -6.54 -1.26
CA SER A 51 -17.38 -7.46 -1.65
C SER A 51 -18.65 -6.69 -1.96
N PHE A 52 -19.28 -7.03 -3.07
CA PHE A 52 -20.59 -6.52 -3.46
C PHE A 52 -21.39 -7.56 -4.22
N THR A 53 -22.71 -7.50 -4.10
CA THR A 53 -23.65 -8.41 -4.76
C THR A 53 -24.34 -7.75 -5.97
N SER A 54 -24.31 -6.42 -6.03
CA SER A 54 -24.86 -5.69 -7.17
C SER A 54 -24.17 -4.36 -7.38
N LEU A 55 -24.16 -3.93 -8.63
CA LEU A 55 -23.81 -2.58 -9.06
C LEU A 55 -25.02 -2.02 -9.79
N ALA A 56 -25.45 -0.82 -9.40
CA ALA A 56 -26.52 -0.09 -10.07
C ALA A 56 -25.96 1.24 -10.56
N TRP A 57 -26.23 1.56 -11.82
CA TRP A 57 -25.95 2.87 -12.41
C TRP A 57 -27.20 3.37 -13.11
N GLY A 58 -27.66 4.55 -12.72
CA GLY A 58 -28.92 5.05 -13.21
C GLY A 58 -29.18 6.47 -12.80
N ASP A 59 -30.36 6.91 -13.21
CA ASP A 59 -30.88 8.24 -13.01
C ASP A 59 -32.07 8.19 -12.04
N THR A 60 -32.02 9.03 -11.01
CA THR A 60 -33.01 9.02 -9.91
C THR A 60 -34.32 9.70 -10.27
N ASP A 61 -34.32 10.61 -11.23
CA ASP A 61 -35.48 11.38 -11.68
C ASP A 61 -35.81 11.11 -13.16
N GLY A 62 -34.89 10.50 -13.90
CA GLY A 62 -35.09 10.10 -15.29
C GLY A 62 -35.04 11.27 -16.26
N PHE A 63 -35.31 11.00 -17.53
CA PHE A 63 -35.22 12.02 -18.56
C PHE A 63 -36.24 13.15 -18.33
N ASN A 64 -35.73 14.36 -18.12
CA ASN A 64 -36.52 15.58 -17.84
C ASN A 64 -37.49 15.47 -16.64
N ALA A 65 -37.21 14.62 -15.65
CA ALA A 65 -38.08 14.39 -14.48
C ALA A 65 -39.52 13.92 -14.81
N ALA A 66 -39.76 13.47 -16.05
CA ALA A 66 -41.09 13.09 -16.54
C ALA A 66 -41.33 11.58 -16.53
N ASP A 67 -40.26 10.79 -16.72
CA ASP A 67 -40.37 9.35 -16.98
C ASP A 67 -40.08 8.48 -15.75
N GLY A 68 -39.80 9.11 -14.60
CA GLY A 68 -39.44 8.40 -13.36
C GLY A 68 -38.01 7.85 -13.39
N ALA A 69 -37.56 7.32 -12.25
CA ALA A 69 -36.20 6.83 -12.11
C ALA A 69 -35.93 5.61 -13.02
N GLY A 70 -34.68 5.45 -13.45
CA GLY A 70 -34.27 4.34 -14.32
C GLY A 70 -32.82 3.93 -14.08
N TYR A 71 -32.59 2.65 -13.83
CA TYR A 71 -31.28 2.10 -13.49
C TYR A 71 -30.92 0.91 -14.37
N LEU A 72 -29.68 0.91 -14.85
CA LEU A 72 -29.00 -0.29 -15.31
C LEU A 72 -28.37 -0.98 -14.09
N ARG A 73 -28.61 -2.27 -13.94
CA ARG A 73 -28.08 -3.06 -12.83
C ARG A 73 -27.38 -4.31 -13.32
N VAL A 74 -26.30 -4.64 -12.62
CA VAL A 74 -25.60 -5.91 -12.71
C VAL A 74 -25.68 -6.55 -11.34
N GLN A 75 -26.23 -7.76 -11.26
CA GLN A 75 -26.50 -8.43 -10.00
C GLN A 75 -26.07 -9.90 -10.05
N SER A 76 -25.43 -10.37 -8.99
CA SER A 76 -25.15 -11.79 -8.77
C SER A 76 -26.38 -12.54 -8.29
N ALA A 77 -26.38 -13.87 -8.39
CA ALA A 77 -27.44 -14.67 -7.81
C ALA A 77 -27.47 -14.52 -6.28
N ALA A 78 -28.63 -14.83 -5.67
CA ALA A 78 -28.79 -14.72 -4.23
C ALA A 78 -27.77 -15.59 -3.48
N GLY A 79 -26.97 -14.97 -2.61
CA GLY A 79 -25.91 -15.64 -1.84
C GLY A 79 -24.55 -15.68 -2.53
N GLU A 80 -24.43 -15.17 -3.76
CA GLU A 80 -23.16 -15.02 -4.45
C GLU A 80 -22.70 -13.56 -4.40
N SER A 81 -21.40 -13.33 -4.29
CA SER A 81 -20.80 -11.99 -4.28
C SER A 81 -19.67 -11.93 -5.27
N ILE A 82 -19.42 -10.73 -5.80
CA ILE A 82 -18.15 -10.41 -6.44
C ILE A 82 -17.20 -9.99 -5.33
N ASN A 83 -16.07 -10.68 -5.21
CA ASN A 83 -15.04 -10.40 -4.23
C ASN A 83 -13.75 -10.00 -4.94
N ILE A 84 -13.19 -8.85 -4.58
CA ILE A 84 -11.87 -8.43 -4.99
C ILE A 84 -10.99 -8.45 -3.74
N THR A 85 -10.02 -9.34 -3.72
CA THR A 85 -9.07 -9.48 -2.62
C THR A 85 -7.69 -9.06 -3.09
N VAL A 86 -7.05 -8.16 -2.33
CA VAL A 86 -5.65 -7.80 -2.50
C VAL A 86 -4.93 -8.24 -1.25
N GLU A 87 -3.94 -9.11 -1.38
CA GLU A 87 -3.19 -9.64 -0.23
C GLU A 87 -1.68 -9.66 -0.47
N ILE A 88 -0.93 -9.48 0.62
CA ILE A 88 0.47 -9.87 0.71
C ILE A 88 0.46 -11.24 1.42
N PRO A 89 0.85 -12.33 0.73
CA PRO A 89 0.76 -13.66 1.30
C PRO A 89 1.68 -13.81 2.51
N ASP A 90 1.30 -14.70 3.43
CA ASP A 90 2.14 -15.02 4.59
C ASP A 90 3.54 -15.49 4.16
N GLY A 91 4.55 -15.03 4.88
CA GLY A 91 5.95 -15.33 4.56
C GLY A 91 6.51 -14.58 3.34
N ALA A 92 5.74 -13.68 2.72
CA ALA A 92 6.28 -12.72 1.76
C ALA A 92 7.29 -11.79 2.45
N LYS A 93 8.28 -11.35 1.67
CA LYS A 93 9.49 -10.72 2.20
C LYS A 93 9.71 -9.37 1.56
N LEU A 94 9.95 -8.37 2.40
CA LEU A 94 10.64 -7.17 2.00
C LEU A 94 12.15 -7.44 2.08
N THR A 95 12.86 -7.09 1.03
CA THR A 95 14.32 -7.25 0.95
C THR A 95 14.99 -5.89 0.93
N LEU A 96 15.97 -5.70 1.80
CA LEU A 96 16.89 -4.57 1.74
C LEU A 96 18.22 -5.09 1.23
N ASP A 97 18.64 -4.55 0.10
CA ASP A 97 19.94 -4.83 -0.48
C ASP A 97 20.72 -3.54 -0.63
N VAL A 98 22.00 -3.58 -0.27
CA VAL A 98 22.92 -2.45 -0.38
C VAL A 98 24.02 -2.90 -1.32
N ALA A 99 24.16 -2.19 -2.44
CA ALA A 99 25.05 -2.59 -3.51
C ALA A 99 25.80 -1.39 -4.08
N HIS A 100 27.02 -1.64 -4.53
CA HIS A 100 27.79 -0.72 -5.35
C HIS A 100 27.59 -1.09 -6.82
N LEU A 101 27.10 -0.17 -7.64
CA LEU A 101 26.77 -0.45 -9.04
C LEU A 101 28.02 -0.51 -9.92
N ALA A 102 28.40 -1.73 -10.35
CA ALA A 102 29.51 -1.91 -11.29
C ALA A 102 29.21 -1.40 -12.72
N ALA A 103 27.93 -1.24 -13.06
CA ALA A 103 27.45 -0.71 -14.33
C ALA A 103 26.18 0.12 -14.09
N ALA A 104 25.88 1.06 -14.99
CA ALA A 104 24.67 1.86 -14.90
C ALA A 104 23.41 0.99 -14.97
N GLU A 105 22.42 1.28 -14.12
CA GLU A 105 21.12 0.59 -14.08
C GLU A 105 20.01 1.56 -14.49
N VAL A 106 19.06 1.10 -15.30
CA VAL A 106 17.91 1.90 -15.74
C VAL A 106 16.65 1.38 -15.09
N ILE A 107 15.96 2.24 -14.34
CA ILE A 107 14.82 1.89 -13.51
C ILE A 107 13.68 2.83 -13.88
N ASN A 108 12.65 2.30 -14.56
CA ASN A 108 11.50 3.07 -15.05
C ASN A 108 11.88 4.35 -15.81
N GLY A 109 12.99 4.31 -16.57
CA GLY A 109 13.49 5.43 -17.37
C GLY A 109 14.47 6.37 -16.65
N THR A 110 14.66 6.23 -15.34
CA THR A 110 15.74 6.90 -14.61
C THR A 110 17.01 6.07 -14.69
N THR A 111 18.13 6.69 -15.05
CA THR A 111 19.44 6.01 -15.09
C THR A 111 20.21 6.34 -13.82
N ILE A 112 20.60 5.30 -13.07
CA ILE A 112 21.59 5.41 -12.00
C ILE A 112 22.96 5.12 -12.62
N ALA A 113 23.92 6.01 -12.41
CA ALA A 113 25.25 5.88 -12.99
C ALA A 113 26.01 4.68 -12.40
N SER A 114 26.99 4.18 -13.14
CA SER A 114 27.97 3.24 -12.59
C SER A 114 28.84 3.92 -11.53
N GLY A 115 29.17 3.21 -10.46
CA GLY A 115 29.97 3.71 -9.35
C GLY A 115 29.16 4.29 -8.20
N GLU A 116 27.83 4.31 -8.32
CA GLU A 116 26.94 4.76 -7.24
C GLU A 116 26.67 3.64 -6.23
N ASP A 117 26.59 4.02 -4.95
CA ASP A 117 26.09 3.16 -3.89
C ASP A 117 24.56 3.29 -3.81
N VAL A 118 23.88 2.16 -3.89
CA VAL A 118 22.41 2.10 -3.91
C VAL A 118 21.87 1.23 -2.79
N VAL A 119 20.74 1.67 -2.22
CA VAL A 119 19.89 0.84 -1.38
C VAL A 119 18.66 0.45 -2.20
N LYS A 120 18.55 -0.84 -2.49
CA LYS A 120 17.38 -1.43 -3.13
C LYS A 120 16.44 -1.97 -2.08
N VAL A 121 15.22 -1.45 -2.07
CA VAL A 121 14.11 -1.95 -1.26
C VAL A 121 13.17 -2.73 -2.17
N GLY A 122 13.30 -4.05 -2.16
CA GLY A 122 12.38 -4.97 -2.83
C GLY A 122 11.12 -5.13 -1.99
N LEU A 123 9.98 -4.75 -2.57
CA LEU A 123 8.67 -4.97 -1.97
C LEU A 123 8.17 -6.37 -2.34
N PRO A 124 7.43 -7.04 -1.46
CA PRO A 124 6.79 -8.31 -1.82
C PRO A 124 5.71 -8.08 -2.87
N ASP A 125 5.47 -9.11 -3.68
CA ASP A 125 4.36 -9.11 -4.61
C ASP A 125 3.02 -9.11 -3.87
N GLN A 126 2.06 -8.39 -4.45
CA GLN A 126 0.68 -8.41 -4.01
C GLN A 126 -0.09 -9.37 -4.92
N ASN A 127 -0.83 -10.28 -4.32
CA ASN A 127 -1.78 -11.12 -5.02
C ASN A 127 -3.10 -10.37 -5.12
N VAL A 128 -3.56 -10.12 -6.34
CA VAL A 128 -4.91 -9.63 -6.60
C VAL A 128 -5.74 -10.79 -7.11
N THR A 129 -6.73 -11.20 -6.34
CA THR A 129 -7.68 -12.25 -6.70
C THR A 129 -9.04 -11.62 -6.90
N VAL A 130 -9.67 -11.89 -8.04
CA VAL A 130 -11.05 -11.52 -8.29
C VAL A 130 -11.88 -12.80 -8.39
N ASP A 131 -12.74 -13.01 -7.41
CA ASP A 131 -13.71 -14.08 -7.39
C ASP A 131 -15.06 -13.52 -7.84
N MET A 132 -15.57 -14.06 -8.95
CA MET A 132 -16.83 -13.62 -9.52
C MET A 132 -17.79 -14.81 -9.61
N PRO A 133 -19.09 -14.57 -9.42
CA PRO A 133 -20.08 -15.60 -9.67
C PRO A 133 -20.06 -16.05 -11.14
N SER A 134 -20.42 -17.31 -11.37
CA SER A 134 -20.46 -17.90 -12.71
C SER A 134 -21.41 -17.17 -13.67
N MET A 135 -22.42 -16.51 -13.12
CA MET A 135 -23.42 -15.76 -13.87
C MET A 135 -23.78 -14.45 -13.15
N LEU A 136 -23.80 -13.37 -13.91
CA LEU A 136 -24.36 -12.08 -13.50
C LEU A 136 -25.60 -11.79 -14.36
N VAL A 137 -26.66 -11.30 -13.73
CA VAL A 137 -27.85 -10.83 -14.43
C VAL A 137 -27.68 -9.34 -14.71
N ILE A 138 -27.88 -8.96 -15.96
CA ILE A 138 -27.92 -7.55 -16.39
C ILE A 138 -29.39 -7.21 -16.64
N GLY A 139 -29.86 -6.14 -16.02
CA GLY A 139 -31.25 -5.74 -16.14
C GLY A 139 -31.47 -4.26 -15.93
N LEU A 140 -32.69 -3.83 -16.26
CA LEU A 140 -33.21 -2.51 -15.96
C LEU A 140 -34.10 -2.59 -14.73
N GLY A 141 -34.14 -1.51 -13.95
CA GLY A 141 -35.08 -1.34 -12.86
C GLY A 141 -35.49 0.12 -12.70
N ASP A 142 -36.65 0.34 -12.09
CA ASP A 142 -37.15 1.66 -11.67
C ASP A 142 -36.48 2.15 -10.36
N SER A 143 -35.63 1.32 -9.77
CA SER A 143 -34.90 1.61 -8.54
C SER A 143 -33.52 0.98 -8.55
N ALA A 144 -32.61 1.53 -7.73
CA ALA A 144 -31.30 0.95 -7.53
C ALA A 144 -31.32 -0.42 -6.79
N ALA A 145 -32.50 -0.88 -6.33
CA ALA A 145 -32.66 -2.05 -5.47
C ALA A 145 -33.30 -3.26 -6.18
N ALA A 146 -34.11 -3.06 -7.22
CA ALA A 146 -34.78 -4.14 -7.97
C ALA A 146 -34.34 -4.22 -9.44
N ILE A 147 -34.47 -5.41 -10.04
CA ILE A 147 -34.41 -5.59 -11.50
C ILE A 147 -35.84 -5.90 -11.93
N ASP A 148 -36.42 -5.02 -12.73
CA ASP A 148 -37.81 -5.14 -13.21
C ASP A 148 -37.86 -5.69 -14.65
N GLY A 149 -36.74 -5.64 -15.37
CA GLY A 149 -36.59 -6.25 -16.68
C GLY A 149 -35.18 -6.80 -16.91
N THR A 150 -35.05 -8.10 -17.18
CA THR A 150 -33.76 -8.69 -17.54
C THR A 150 -33.41 -8.37 -18.99
N LEU A 151 -32.25 -7.73 -19.20
CA LEU A 151 -31.67 -7.50 -20.53
C LEU A 151 -30.88 -8.73 -21.00
N GLY A 152 -30.23 -9.41 -20.08
CA GLY A 152 -29.47 -10.62 -20.39
C GLY A 152 -28.67 -11.12 -19.20
N THR A 153 -27.84 -12.12 -19.46
CA THR A 153 -26.90 -12.68 -18.49
C THR A 153 -25.49 -12.58 -19.02
N LEU A 154 -24.55 -12.32 -18.12
CA LEU A 154 -23.12 -12.36 -18.37
C LEU A 154 -22.55 -13.61 -17.70
N THR A 155 -22.06 -14.54 -18.50
CA THR A 155 -21.39 -15.75 -18.02
C THR A 155 -19.88 -15.48 -17.99
N LEU A 156 -19.26 -15.69 -16.83
CA LEU A 156 -17.85 -15.34 -16.56
C LEU A 156 -16.95 -16.56 -16.39
N GLU A 157 -17.31 -17.69 -17.01
CA GLU A 157 -16.49 -18.90 -16.97
C GLU A 157 -15.06 -18.61 -17.44
N ASN A 158 -14.09 -18.87 -16.54
CA ASN A 158 -12.65 -18.69 -16.75
C ASN A 158 -12.16 -17.23 -16.86
N LEU A 159 -12.88 -16.24 -16.33
CA LEU A 159 -12.33 -14.89 -16.20
C LEU A 159 -11.17 -14.90 -15.18
N SER A 160 -9.97 -14.51 -15.61
CA SER A 160 -8.81 -14.29 -14.76
C SER A 160 -8.32 -12.86 -14.93
N ILE A 161 -8.17 -12.15 -13.81
CA ILE A 161 -7.64 -10.78 -13.77
C ILE A 161 -6.28 -10.86 -13.07
N GLY A 162 -5.21 -10.58 -13.81
CA GLY A 162 -3.86 -10.48 -13.28
C GLY A 162 -3.39 -9.03 -13.26
N VAL A 163 -2.85 -8.58 -12.12
CA VAL A 163 -2.15 -7.29 -12.01
C VAL A 163 -0.69 -7.59 -11.75
N THR A 164 0.20 -7.12 -12.63
CA THR A 164 1.65 -7.17 -12.41
C THR A 164 2.13 -5.76 -12.10
N GLN A 165 2.76 -5.57 -10.93
CA GLN A 165 3.49 -4.34 -10.63
C GLN A 165 4.97 -4.66 -10.39
N ALA A 166 5.84 -3.74 -10.77
CA ALA A 166 7.26 -3.84 -10.46
C ALA A 166 7.50 -3.37 -9.01
N SER A 167 8.04 -4.25 -8.18
CA SER A 167 8.04 -4.12 -6.72
C SER A 167 9.42 -3.68 -6.18
N ALA A 168 10.00 -2.56 -6.65
CA ALA A 168 11.28 -2.09 -6.11
C ALA A 168 11.41 -0.57 -6.06
N LEU A 169 11.76 -0.06 -4.87
CA LEU A 169 12.21 1.31 -4.65
C LEU A 169 13.73 1.32 -4.56
N TYR A 170 14.37 2.26 -5.25
CA TYR A 170 15.81 2.45 -5.19
C TYR A 170 16.10 3.81 -4.59
N ILE A 171 17.00 3.84 -3.61
CA ILE A 171 17.47 5.05 -2.93
C ILE A 171 18.96 5.17 -3.22
N TYR A 172 19.36 6.30 -3.78
CA TYR A 172 20.75 6.60 -4.12
C TYR A 172 21.00 8.09 -3.92
N ALA A 173 22.26 8.48 -3.70
CA ALA A 173 22.66 9.88 -3.65
C ALA A 173 23.08 10.34 -5.05
N ASP A 174 22.75 11.59 -5.39
CA ASP A 174 23.28 12.30 -6.57
C ASP A 174 24.41 13.26 -6.15
#